data_AF-A0AB74DE99-F1
#
_entry.id   AF-A0AB74DE99-F1
#
_cell.length_a   1.000
_cell.length_b   1.000
_cell.length_c   1.000
_cell.angle_alpha   90.00
_cell.angle_beta   90.00
_cell.angle_gamma   90.00
#
_symmetry.space_group_name_H-M   'P 1'
#
loop_
_entity.id
_entity.type
_entity.pdbx_description
1 polymer ?
#
loop_
_entity_poly.entity_id
_entity_poly.type
_entity_poly.pdbx_seq_one_letter_code
_entity_poly.pdbx_strand_id
1 'polypeptide(L)'
;MEFGRLRAACDARSARLFVATLAPPEAVALSDRGERVLTDWERERIAEMYREGYASRPFSDCLVDTARLSANACAAEIVRRVEAGLSRLFRPGSSQ
;
A
#
# COMPACT_ATOMS: atom_id res chain seq x y z
N MET A 1 7.58 -11.73 11.23
CA MET A 1 7.31 -10.76 10.15
C MET A 1 6.94 -9.41 10.75
N GLU A 2 7.49 -8.33 10.22
CA GLU A 2 7.33 -6.96 10.74
C GLU A 2 5.87 -6.47 10.77
N PHE A 3 5.06 -6.84 9.77
CA PHE A 3 3.60 -6.60 9.75
C PHE A 3 2.88 -7.10 11.01
N GLY A 4 3.22 -8.31 11.48
CA GLY A 4 2.58 -8.90 12.67
C GLY A 4 2.85 -8.10 13.94
N ARG A 5 4.03 -7.47 14.05
CA ARG A 5 4.36 -6.60 15.19
C ARG A 5 3.57 -5.30 15.13
N LEU A 6 3.45 -4.68 13.95
CA LEU A 6 2.64 -3.47 13.78
C LEU A 6 1.16 -3.74 14.06
N ARG A 7 0.62 -4.86 13.55
CA ARG A 7 -0.77 -5.27 13.83
C ARG A 7 -1.01 -5.44 15.32
N ALA A 8 -0.16 -6.21 16.01
CA ALA A 8 -0.28 -6.42 17.45
C ALA A 8 -0.20 -5.12 18.26
N ALA A 9 0.67 -4.18 17.86
CA ALA A 9 0.78 -2.88 18.52
C ALA A 9 -0.49 -2.03 18.36
N CYS A 10 -1.11 -2.05 17.17
CA CYS A 10 -2.37 -1.38 16.92
C CYS A 10 -3.53 -2.03 17.69
N ASP A 11 -3.61 -3.36 17.69
CA ASP A 11 -4.63 -4.12 18.43
C ASP A 11 -4.56 -3.83 19.94
N ALA A 12 -3.36 -3.78 20.52
CA ALA A 12 -3.13 -3.42 21.92
C ALA A 12 -3.60 -2.00 22.29
N ARG A 13 -3.81 -1.12 21.31
CA ARG A 13 -4.31 0.24 21.48
C ARG A 13 -5.73 0.43 20.96
N SER A 14 -6.43 -0.65 20.58
CA SER A 14 -7.72 -0.58 19.88
C SER A 14 -7.68 0.34 18.65
N ALA A 15 -6.52 0.43 18.00
CA ALA A 15 -6.31 1.22 16.79
C ALA A 15 -6.45 0.33 15.55
N ARG A 16 -7.09 0.84 14.51
CA ARG A 16 -7.14 0.15 13.22
C ARG A 16 -5.86 0.39 12.44
N LEU A 17 -5.11 -0.67 12.15
CA LEU A 17 -4.02 -0.61 11.16
C LEU A 17 -4.59 -0.76 9.74
N PHE A 18 -4.32 0.24 8.90
CA PHE A 18 -4.61 0.26 7.47
C PHE A 18 -3.29 0.31 6.68
N VAL A 19 -3.11 -0.59 5.71
CA VAL A 19 -1.88 -0.72 4.92
C VAL A 19 -2.15 -0.37 3.47
N ALA A 20 -1.60 0.77 3.03
CA ALA A 20 -1.56 1.15 1.62
C ALA A 20 -0.19 0.79 1.03
N THR A 21 -0.17 -0.03 -0.02
CA THR A 21 1.06 -0.30 -0.78
C THR A 21 1.10 0.59 -2.02
N LEU A 22 2.15 1.39 -2.14
CA LEU A 22 2.45 2.14 -3.36
C LEU A 22 3.08 1.18 -4.37
N ALA A 23 2.34 0.88 -5.42
CA ALA A 23 2.63 -0.17 -6.38
C ALA A 23 2.55 0.38 -7.81
N PRO A 24 3.51 1.23 -8.23
CA PRO A 24 3.64 1.56 -9.65
C PRO A 24 3.90 0.28 -10.47
N PRO A 25 3.66 0.28 -11.79
CA PRO A 25 4.09 -0.81 -12.64
C PRO A 25 5.60 -1.04 -12.52
N GLU A 26 6.05 -2.29 -12.62
CA GLU A 26 7.47 -2.67 -12.47
C GLU A 26 8.38 -1.85 -13.40
N ALA A 27 7.98 -1.67 -14.66
CA ALA A 27 8.73 -0.86 -15.63
C ALA A 27 8.96 0.59 -15.17
N VAL A 28 8.01 1.17 -14.42
CA VAL A 28 8.13 2.52 -13.84
C VAL A 28 8.98 2.48 -12.57
N ALA A 29 8.87 1.43 -11.75
CA ALA A 29 9.71 1.27 -10.57
C ALA A 29 11.19 1.10 -10.94
N LEU A 30 11.46 0.50 -12.09
CA LEU A 30 12.79 0.30 -12.68
C LEU A 30 13.34 1.56 -13.36
N SER A 31 12.56 2.62 -13.55
CA SER A 31 13.06 3.87 -14.14
C SER A 31 13.77 4.75 -13.11
N ASP A 32 14.54 5.71 -13.59
CA ASP A 32 15.17 6.71 -12.74
C ASP A 32 14.12 7.56 -12.00
N ARG A 33 14.51 8.08 -10.84
CA ARG A 33 13.62 8.78 -9.90
C ARG A 33 13.95 10.26 -9.91
N GLY A 34 13.41 10.97 -10.89
CA GLY A 34 13.78 12.37 -11.14
C GLY A 34 15.25 12.46 -11.52
N GLU A 35 16.03 13.23 -10.77
CA GLU A 35 17.48 13.37 -10.99
C GLU A 35 18.30 12.18 -10.48
N ARG A 36 17.70 11.26 -9.72
CA ARG A 36 18.40 10.09 -9.19
C ARG A 36 18.40 8.94 -10.19
N VAL A 37 19.58 8.63 -10.69
CA VAL A 37 19.84 7.44 -11.51
C VAL A 37 19.94 6.19 -10.63
N LEU A 38 19.24 5.12 -11.01
CA LEU A 38 19.35 3.83 -10.33
C LEU A 38 20.56 3.06 -10.84
N THR A 39 21.31 2.48 -9.91
CA THR A 39 22.38 1.52 -10.17
C THR A 39 21.82 0.19 -10.67
N ASP A 40 22.66 -0.63 -11.31
CA ASP A 40 22.26 -1.95 -11.80
C ASP A 40 21.78 -2.86 -10.66
N TRP A 41 22.48 -2.83 -9.52
CA TRP A 41 22.08 -3.58 -8.32
C TRP A 41 20.69 -3.16 -7.81
N GLU A 42 20.38 -1.86 -7.81
CA GLU A 42 19.05 -1.38 -7.42
C GLU A 42 17.96 -1.88 -8.36
N ARG A 43 18.22 -1.91 -9.68
CA ARG A 43 17.27 -2.43 -10.68
C ARG A 43 17.03 -3.93 -10.48
N GLU A 44 18.10 -4.70 -10.27
CA GLU A 44 18.01 -6.14 -9.98
C GLU A 44 17.20 -6.39 -8.70
N ARG A 45 17.47 -5.62 -7.64
CA ARG A 45 16.75 -5.75 -6.37
C ARG A 45 15.27 -5.38 -6.52
N ILE A 46 14.95 -4.35 -7.29
CA ILE A 46 13.55 -3.97 -7.58
C ILE A 46 12.85 -5.13 -8.31
N ALA A 47 13.44 -5.67 -9.37
CA ALA A 47 12.85 -6.79 -10.10
C ALA A 47 12.63 -8.02 -9.20
N GLU A 48 13.57 -8.31 -8.31
CA GLU A 48 13.40 -9.36 -7.30
C GLU A 48 12.21 -9.08 -6.37
N MET A 49 12.11 -7.87 -5.82
CA MET A 49 10.99 -7.49 -4.95
C MET A 49 9.63 -7.66 -5.63
N TYR A 50 9.53 -7.33 -6.93
CA TYR A 50 8.29 -7.55 -7.70
C TYR A 50 7.99 -9.04 -7.86
N ARG A 51 8.98 -9.89 -8.16
CA ARG A 51 8.82 -11.36 -8.17
C ARG A 51 8.41 -11.92 -6.80
N GLU A 52 8.93 -11.35 -5.71
CA GLU A 52 8.58 -11.69 -4.33
C GLU A 52 7.18 -11.18 -3.91
N GLY A 53 6.48 -10.45 -4.79
CA GLY A 53 5.14 -9.95 -4.57
C GLY A 53 5.07 -8.75 -3.63
N TYR A 54 6.14 -7.96 -3.49
CA TYR A 54 6.13 -6.75 -2.65
C TYR A 54 5.08 -5.73 -3.10
N ALA A 55 4.85 -5.60 -4.41
CA ALA A 55 3.83 -4.71 -4.97
C ALA A 55 2.38 -5.20 -4.75
N SER A 56 2.19 -6.42 -4.22
CA SER A 56 0.88 -7.05 -4.05
C SER A 56 0.80 -7.87 -2.76
N ARG A 57 1.39 -7.39 -1.65
CA ARG A 57 1.43 -8.12 -0.39
C ARG A 57 0.00 -8.45 0.10
N PRO A 58 -0.29 -9.69 0.53
CA PRO A 58 -1.64 -10.10 0.94
C PRO A 58 -2.23 -9.30 2.11
N PHE A 59 -1.38 -8.68 2.93
CA PHE A 59 -1.79 -7.84 4.06
C PHE A 59 -2.09 -6.39 3.68
N SER A 60 -1.99 -6.02 2.40
CA SER A 60 -2.32 -4.65 1.94
C SER A 60 -3.83 -4.48 1.88
N ASP A 61 -4.36 -3.43 2.51
CA ASP A 61 -5.76 -3.06 2.42
C ASP A 61 -6.08 -2.36 1.08
N CYS A 62 -5.10 -1.67 0.49
CA CYS A 62 -5.18 -1.17 -0.88
C CYS A 62 -3.83 -1.11 -1.59
N LEU A 63 -3.86 -1.22 -2.91
CA LEU A 63 -2.74 -0.98 -3.81
C LEU A 63 -3.00 0.32 -4.58
N VAL A 64 -1.99 1.18 -4.66
CA VAL A 64 -2.08 2.48 -5.34
C VAL A 64 -1.04 2.54 -6.46
N ASP A 65 -1.51 2.63 -7.69
CA ASP A 65 -0.65 2.86 -8.86
C ASP A 65 -0.23 4.33 -8.90
N THR A 66 0.99 4.59 -8.42
CA THR A 66 1.56 5.94 -8.36
C THR A 66 2.10 6.43 -9.70
N ALA A 67 2.08 5.61 -10.76
CA ALA A 67 2.49 6.04 -12.10
C ALA A 67 1.37 6.76 -12.85
N ARG A 68 0.10 6.48 -12.51
CA ARG A 68 -1.08 7.05 -13.17
C ARG A 68 -1.65 8.26 -12.45
N LEU A 69 -1.28 8.46 -11.20
CA LEU A 69 -1.87 9.45 -10.32
C LEU A 69 -0.82 10.47 -9.87
N SER A 70 -1.22 11.74 -9.77
CA SER A 70 -0.44 12.72 -9.02
C SER A 70 -0.37 12.33 -7.53
N ALA A 71 0.57 12.90 -6.80
CA ALA A 71 0.68 12.67 -5.35
C ALA A 71 -0.63 13.00 -4.61
N ASN A 72 -1.29 14.11 -4.96
CA ASN A 72 -2.58 14.50 -4.39
C ASN A 72 -3.69 13.51 -4.74
N ALA A 73 -3.71 12.99 -5.97
CA ALA A 73 -4.70 11.99 -6.38
C ALA A 73 -4.46 10.64 -5.67
N CYS A 74 -3.21 10.25 -5.45
CA CYS A 74 -2.87 9.07 -4.63
C CYS A 74 -3.38 9.23 -3.19
N ALA A 75 -3.13 10.40 -2.58
CA ALA A 75 -3.58 10.69 -1.22
C ALA A 75 -5.12 10.65 -1.12
N ALA A 76 -5.82 11.26 -2.08
CA ALA A 76 -7.28 11.24 -2.13
C ALA A 76 -7.84 9.81 -2.26
N GLU A 77 -7.23 8.96 -3.08
CA GLU A 77 -7.64 7.55 -3.21
C GLU A 77 -7.42 6.78 -1.90
N ILE A 78 -6.30 7.02 -1.19
CA ILE A 78 -6.05 6.40 0.12
C ILE A 78 -7.11 6.84 1.14
N VAL A 79 -7.40 8.13 1.22
CA VAL A 79 -8.46 8.67 2.12
C VAL A 79 -9.80 7.99 1.83
N ARG A 80 -10.21 7.95 0.56
CA ARG A 80 -11.46 7.30 0.13
C ARG A 80 -11.51 5.82 0.53
N ARG A 81 -10.39 5.09 0.45
CA ARG A 81 -10.31 3.67 0.84
C ARG A 81 -10.38 3.48 2.36
N VAL A 82 -9.74 4.36 3.12
CA VAL A 82 -9.82 4.37 4.59
C VAL A 82 -11.27 4.57 5.02
N GLU A 83 -11.92 5.60 4.49
CA GLU A 83 -13.33 5.94 4.76
C GLU A 83 -14.27 4.79 4.39
N ALA A 84 -14.16 4.24 3.18
CA ALA A 84 -14.99 3.11 2.74
C ALA A 84 -14.83 1.87 3.66
N GLY A 85 -13.63 1.66 4.20
CA GLY A 85 -13.39 0.60 5.18
C GLY A 85 -13.99 0.91 6.56
N LEU A 86 -14.07 2.19 6.96
CA LEU A 86 -14.75 2.61 8.19
C LEU A 86 -16.28 2.43 8.07
N SER A 87 -16.86 2.75 6.91
CA SER A 87 -18.30 2.62 6.67
C SER A 87 -18.78 1.16 6.78
N ARG A 88 -17.92 0.18 6.46
CA ARG A 88 -18.24 -1.25 6.57
C ARG A 88 -18.31 -1.76 8.02
N LEU A 89 -17.67 -1.06 8.96
CA LEU A 89 -17.71 -1.38 10.39
C LEU A 89 -18.97 -0.81 11.08
N PHE A 90 -19.60 0.21 10.48
CA PHE A 90 -20.81 0.87 10.98
C PHE A 90 -22.06 0.50 10.16
N ARG A 91 -22.30 -0.78 9.89
CA ARG A 91 -23.65 -1.22 9.52
C ARG A 91 -24.47 -1.38 10.80
N PRO A 92 -25.54 -0.58 11.03
CA PRO A 92 -26.50 -0.89 12.09
C PRO A 92 -27.09 -2.26 11.76
N GLY A 93 -27.16 -3.13 12.77
CA GLY A 93 -27.62 -4.50 12.62
C GLY A 93 -28.99 -4.57 11.94
N SER A 94 -29.08 -5.44 10.93
CA SER A 94 -30.36 -5.99 10.51
C SER A 94 -30.88 -6.88 11.64
N SER A 95 -31.72 -6.32 12.51
CA SER A 95 -32.61 -7.11 13.35
C SER A 95 -33.79 -7.52 12.48
N GLN A 96 -33.87 -8.82 12.16
CA GLN A 96 -35.16 -9.50 11.99
C GLN A 96 -35.50 -10.17 13.31
#